data_AF-A0A1H9APV7-F1
#
_entry.id   AF-A0A1H9APV7-F1
#
_cell.length_a   1.000
_cell.length_b   1.000
_cell.length_c   1.000
_cell.angle_alpha   90.00
_cell.angle_beta   90.00
_cell.angle_gamma   90.00
#
_symmetry.space_group_name_H-M   'P 1'
#
loop_
_entity.id
_entity.type
_entity.pdbx_description
1 polymer ?
#
loop_
_entity_poly.entity_id
_entity_poly.type
_entity_poly.pdbx_seq_one_letter_code
_entity_poly.pdbx_strand_id
1 'polypeptide(L)'
;MKKLFKILPILFFLLNSSCQNNDFDDALKLPEVIKKEDELFELIQYMTNDETDPTKSITCVKFIYPFQLFIYNQSMQIIDQKTLTSNAMFSNILENLPNNNFISISYPLQTTLQDGTIFTVNNNAELKLAIDACSKEDIIGNCGWSLAGNLIPCGWEVPFIDGQNNDFAGAVLTTNLDGTMELYHQNQIYYGTWSFLFIENNLFFNVNFSGISAVSTGWNFNYEILTMDENVIEIKANNIVKTLIKDCKDDEEYEIGDLGPNDGIIAYKKSEFSNGWQYIEVAPTDFPTEEWGCMNSNITNAQFSQIGTGLQNTYTNLNFHTNLNNYATNPSICSNQNNGTLISRTAKNAYIGVSHDWFIPSKNELQQIYSNLSPLNLGNFENANYWSSTESNTSNAVVINMQTGVESIVNKNSSQTKTRVIRYF
;
A
#
# COMPACT_ATOMS: atom_id res chain seq x y z
N MET A 1 57.71 91.42 -28.64
CA MET A 1 58.73 90.68 -29.41
C MET A 1 58.69 89.21 -29.01
N LYS A 2 58.32 88.32 -29.97
CA LYS A 2 58.53 86.85 -30.05
C LYS A 2 57.94 85.98 -28.90
N LYS A 3 57.19 84.88 -29.10
CA LYS A 3 57.24 83.82 -30.13
C LYS A 3 55.90 83.09 -30.35
N LEU A 4 55.70 82.70 -31.62
CA LEU A 4 55.07 81.51 -32.22
C LEU A 4 54.01 80.69 -31.47
N PHE A 5 52.89 80.39 -32.16
CA PHE A 5 52.50 79.02 -32.56
C PHE A 5 51.52 79.08 -33.75
N LYS A 6 51.68 78.16 -34.71
CA LYS A 6 50.98 78.08 -36.02
C LYS A 6 50.29 76.71 -36.14
N ILE A 7 49.08 76.71 -36.71
CA ILE A 7 48.50 75.72 -37.66
C ILE A 7 48.09 74.36 -37.04
N LEU A 8 47.02 73.62 -37.39
CA LEU A 8 45.76 73.68 -38.17
C LEU A 8 45.21 72.23 -38.07
N PRO A 9 43.89 71.93 -38.06
CA PRO A 9 43.41 70.63 -37.55
C PRO A 9 43.57 69.48 -38.55
N ILE A 10 43.91 68.30 -38.01
CA ILE A 10 44.13 67.04 -38.75
C ILE A 10 42.86 66.20 -38.77
N LEU A 11 42.55 65.75 -39.98
CA LEU A 11 41.47 64.90 -40.45
C LEU A 11 41.53 63.50 -39.80
N PHE A 12 40.41 63.05 -39.21
CA PHE A 12 40.27 61.75 -38.56
C PHE A 12 40.02 60.67 -39.63
N PHE A 13 41.05 59.87 -39.95
CA PHE A 13 40.95 58.69 -40.81
C PHE A 13 40.84 57.43 -39.94
N LEU A 14 39.76 56.67 -40.15
CA LEU A 14 39.52 55.35 -39.56
C LEU A 14 40.57 54.35 -40.05
N LEU A 15 41.34 53.77 -39.14
CA LEU A 15 42.18 52.60 -39.38
C LEU A 15 41.52 51.38 -38.74
N ASN A 16 41.24 50.38 -39.57
CA ASN A 16 40.82 49.04 -39.17
C ASN A 16 41.94 48.39 -38.34
N SER A 17 41.66 48.12 -37.06
CA SER A 17 42.46 47.20 -36.25
C SER A 17 41.84 45.81 -36.31
N SER A 18 42.57 44.87 -36.92
CA SER A 18 42.27 43.45 -36.85
C SER A 18 42.33 42.97 -35.39
N CYS A 19 41.28 42.30 -34.92
CA CYS A 19 41.39 41.39 -33.80
C CYS A 19 41.73 40.01 -34.35
N GLN A 20 43.02 39.67 -34.41
CA GLN A 20 43.41 38.28 -34.21
C GLN A 20 43.14 37.97 -32.74
N ASN A 21 42.15 37.13 -32.47
CA ASN A 21 42.01 36.48 -31.18
C ASN A 21 42.33 35.00 -31.39
N ASN A 22 43.60 34.65 -31.15
CA ASN A 22 43.99 33.27 -30.92
C ASN A 22 43.83 33.00 -29.43
N ASP A 23 42.65 32.53 -29.03
CA ASP A 23 42.52 31.59 -27.91
C ASP A 23 42.07 30.27 -28.53
N PHE A 24 43.05 29.58 -29.10
CA PHE A 24 42.93 28.21 -29.59
C PHE A 24 43.22 27.26 -28.43
N ASP A 25 42.41 27.36 -27.37
CA ASP A 25 42.42 26.42 -26.25
C ASP A 25 41.03 26.30 -25.59
N ASP A 26 39.98 26.54 -26.36
CA ASP A 26 38.66 25.97 -26.05
C ASP A 26 38.75 24.51 -26.46
N ALA A 27 39.24 23.66 -25.54
CA ALA A 27 39.22 22.22 -25.72
C ALA A 27 37.83 21.85 -26.22
N LEU A 28 37.74 21.34 -27.46
CA LEU A 28 36.49 20.94 -28.11
C LEU A 28 35.65 20.14 -27.11
N LYS A 29 34.69 20.81 -26.45
CA LYS A 29 33.70 20.12 -25.65
C LYS A 29 32.94 19.27 -26.64
N LEU A 30 33.18 17.96 -26.57
CA LEU A 30 32.39 17.00 -27.32
C LEU A 30 30.91 17.28 -27.02
N PRO A 31 30.05 17.30 -28.03
CA PRO A 31 28.63 17.55 -27.82
C PRO A 31 28.09 16.51 -26.85
N GLU A 32 27.30 16.97 -25.89
CA GLU A 32 26.62 16.11 -24.93
C GLU A 32 25.46 15.44 -25.65
N VAL A 33 25.65 14.17 -26.04
CA VAL A 33 24.65 13.40 -26.78
C VAL A 33 23.91 12.46 -25.85
N ILE A 34 22.65 12.19 -26.20
CA ILE A 34 21.75 11.25 -25.54
C ILE A 34 21.43 10.16 -26.55
N LYS A 35 21.70 8.92 -26.17
CA LYS A 35 21.43 7.73 -26.98
C LYS A 35 20.12 7.08 -26.56
N LYS A 36 19.53 6.25 -27.43
CA LYS A 36 18.28 5.55 -27.11
C LYS A 36 18.38 4.64 -25.89
N GLU A 37 19.55 4.05 -25.68
CA GLU A 37 19.83 3.19 -24.53
C GLU A 37 20.13 3.95 -23.23
N ASP A 38 20.24 5.28 -23.28
CA ASP A 38 20.47 6.08 -22.08
C ASP A 38 19.16 6.27 -21.31
N GLU A 39 19.21 6.14 -19.99
CA GLU A 39 18.05 6.35 -19.11
C GLU A 39 17.40 7.74 -19.30
N LEU A 40 18.22 8.76 -19.57
CA LEU A 40 17.73 10.11 -19.85
C LEU A 40 16.83 10.16 -21.10
N PHE A 41 17.07 9.31 -22.11
CA PHE A 41 16.22 9.24 -23.29
C PHE A 41 14.81 8.78 -22.93
N GLU A 42 14.71 7.71 -22.15
CA GLU A 42 13.43 7.17 -21.68
C GLU A 42 12.69 8.19 -20.80
N LEU A 43 13.40 8.87 -19.89
CA LEU A 43 12.82 9.92 -19.04
C LEU A 43 12.25 11.09 -19.85
N ILE A 44 12.96 11.54 -20.90
CA ILE A 44 12.46 12.58 -21.80
C ILE A 44 11.25 12.08 -22.60
N GLN A 45 11.20 10.81 -23.00
CA GLN A 45 10.01 10.24 -23.63
C GLN A 45 8.81 10.31 -22.69
N TYR A 46 8.95 9.93 -21.42
CA TYR A 46 7.86 10.03 -20.44
C TYR A 46 7.43 11.47 -20.16
N MET A 47 8.35 12.44 -20.13
CA MET A 47 7.99 13.85 -19.99
C MET A 47 7.23 14.45 -21.18
N THR A 48 7.48 13.93 -22.37
CA THR A 48 6.94 14.47 -23.63
C THR A 48 5.71 13.70 -24.11
N ASN A 49 5.38 12.58 -23.44
CA ASN A 49 4.17 11.84 -23.70
C ASN A 49 2.97 12.52 -23.02
N ASP A 50 1.91 12.77 -23.79
CA ASP A 50 0.65 13.33 -23.28
C ASP A 50 -0.36 12.21 -22.90
N GLU A 51 0.12 10.97 -22.71
CA GLU A 51 -0.69 9.85 -22.23
C GLU A 51 -1.23 10.10 -20.82
N THR A 52 -2.42 9.56 -20.53
CA THR A 52 -3.08 9.65 -19.22
C THR A 52 -2.58 8.61 -18.21
N ASP A 53 -1.64 7.75 -18.60
CA ASP A 53 -1.06 6.70 -17.76
C ASP A 53 0.09 7.29 -16.91
N PRO A 54 -0.08 7.48 -15.59
CA PRO A 54 0.94 8.09 -14.73
C PRO A 54 2.22 7.25 -14.60
N THR A 55 2.21 5.99 -15.03
CA THR A 55 3.43 5.16 -15.11
C THR A 55 4.24 5.38 -16.38
N LYS A 56 3.69 6.13 -17.34
CA LYS A 56 4.29 6.44 -18.65
C LYS A 56 4.34 7.94 -18.97
N SER A 57 3.95 8.78 -18.02
CA SER A 57 3.98 10.24 -18.15
C SER A 57 4.60 10.89 -16.92
N ILE A 58 5.53 11.82 -17.10
CA ILE A 58 6.10 12.63 -16.00
C ILE A 58 5.53 14.04 -16.12
N THR A 59 4.80 14.51 -15.11
CA THR A 59 4.01 15.75 -15.22
C THR A 59 4.48 16.90 -14.35
N CYS A 60 5.29 16.63 -13.32
CA CYS A 60 5.78 17.62 -12.36
C CYS A 60 6.84 18.60 -12.89
N VAL A 61 7.47 18.30 -14.03
CA VAL A 61 8.43 19.18 -14.71
C VAL A 61 7.98 19.35 -16.17
N LYS A 62 7.99 20.58 -16.67
CA LYS A 62 7.61 20.89 -18.06
C LYS A 62 8.71 21.68 -18.76
N PHE A 63 8.97 21.33 -20.01
CA PHE A 63 9.86 22.13 -20.86
C PHE A 63 9.23 23.49 -21.18
N ILE A 64 10.02 24.55 -21.10
CA ILE A 64 9.67 25.84 -21.70
C ILE A 64 10.23 25.86 -23.12
N TYR A 65 9.32 25.83 -24.09
CA TYR A 65 9.63 25.95 -25.50
C TYR A 65 9.78 27.43 -25.91
N PRO A 66 10.52 27.74 -27.00
CA PRO A 66 11.24 26.82 -27.88
C PRO A 66 12.72 26.60 -27.48
N PHE A 67 13.29 25.46 -27.88
CA PHE A 67 14.73 25.19 -27.80
C PHE A 67 15.23 24.35 -28.98
N GLN A 68 16.55 24.26 -29.16
CA GLN A 68 17.16 23.55 -30.30
C GLN A 68 17.51 22.11 -29.94
N LEU A 69 17.22 21.20 -30.86
CA LEU A 69 17.62 19.80 -30.83
C LEU A 69 18.50 19.50 -32.05
N PHE A 70 19.66 18.90 -31.82
CA PHE A 70 20.56 18.43 -32.87
C PHE A 70 20.50 16.91 -32.96
N ILE A 71 20.50 16.37 -34.17
CA ILE A 71 20.56 14.93 -34.42
C ILE A 71 21.92 14.59 -35.00
N TYR A 72 22.60 13.63 -34.39
CA TYR A 72 23.92 13.15 -34.77
C TYR A 72 23.84 11.74 -35.34
N ASN A 73 24.72 11.43 -36.30
CA ASN A 73 24.99 10.07 -36.74
C ASN A 73 26.09 9.40 -35.88
N GLN A 74 26.39 8.13 -36.17
CA GLN A 74 27.46 7.36 -35.51
C GLN A 74 28.87 7.98 -35.61
N SER A 75 29.09 8.85 -36.60
CA SER A 75 30.36 9.56 -36.80
C SER A 75 30.40 10.91 -36.05
N MET A 76 29.44 11.18 -35.16
CA MET A 76 29.31 12.43 -34.40
C MET A 76 29.18 13.66 -35.30
N GLN A 77 28.60 13.49 -36.49
CA GLN A 77 28.26 14.60 -37.38
C GLN A 77 26.79 14.94 -37.25
N ILE A 78 26.49 16.25 -37.20
CA ILE A 78 25.11 16.74 -37.22
C ILE A 78 24.50 16.41 -38.59
N ILE A 79 23.39 15.67 -38.58
CA ILE A 79 22.64 15.30 -39.79
C ILE A 79 21.31 16.05 -39.87
N ASP A 80 20.81 16.59 -38.76
CA ASP A 80 19.59 17.39 -38.71
C ASP A 80 19.60 18.33 -37.50
N GLN A 81 18.83 19.41 -37.58
CA GLN A 81 18.60 20.37 -36.51
C GLN A 81 17.12 20.75 -36.50
N LYS A 82 16.48 20.67 -35.33
CA LYS A 82 15.06 20.98 -35.14
C LYS A 82 14.88 22.03 -34.03
N THR A 83 14.09 23.05 -34.31
CA THR A 83 13.53 23.92 -33.26
C THR A 83 12.30 23.24 -32.67
N LEU A 84 12.41 22.78 -31.43
CA LEU A 84 11.28 22.17 -30.72
C LEU A 84 10.34 23.26 -30.20
N THR A 85 9.03 23.06 -30.38
CA THR A 85 7.99 24.02 -30.00
C THR A 85 6.88 23.42 -29.13
N SER A 86 6.86 22.09 -28.95
CA SER A 86 5.85 21.38 -28.18
C SER A 86 6.32 19.97 -27.80
N ASN A 87 5.71 19.41 -26.74
CA ASN A 87 5.90 18.01 -26.34
C ASN A 87 5.57 17.04 -27.47
N ALA A 88 4.43 17.23 -28.15
CA ALA A 88 4.02 16.40 -29.29
C ALA A 88 5.09 16.34 -30.40
N MET A 89 5.75 17.47 -30.70
CA MET A 89 6.84 17.49 -31.67
C MET A 89 8.07 16.74 -31.15
N PHE A 90 8.42 16.90 -29.88
CA PHE A 90 9.58 16.25 -29.30
C PHE A 90 9.37 14.72 -29.23
N SER A 91 8.24 14.27 -28.68
CA SER A 91 7.87 12.85 -28.61
C SER A 91 7.91 12.18 -29.98
N ASN A 92 7.33 12.81 -31.01
CA ASN A 92 7.37 12.28 -32.38
C ASN A 92 8.80 12.10 -32.92
N ILE A 93 9.72 13.02 -32.61
CA ILE A 93 11.12 12.89 -33.01
C ILE A 93 11.79 11.73 -32.28
N LEU A 94 11.52 11.52 -30.98
CA LEU A 94 12.09 10.44 -30.19
C LEU A 94 11.62 9.07 -30.69
N GLU A 95 10.32 8.91 -30.97
CA GLU A 95 9.74 7.68 -31.52
C GLU A 95 10.36 7.29 -32.87
N ASN A 96 10.59 8.28 -33.74
CA ASN A 96 11.08 8.08 -35.10
C ASN A 96 12.60 8.19 -35.25
N LEU A 97 13.33 8.37 -34.15
CA LEU A 97 14.80 8.43 -34.19
C LEU A 97 15.36 7.08 -34.66
N PRO A 98 16.25 7.00 -35.65
CA PRO A 98 16.92 5.74 -35.99
C PRO A 98 17.83 5.24 -34.86
N ASN A 99 17.96 3.92 -34.68
CA ASN A 99 18.77 3.33 -33.59
C ASN A 99 20.26 3.70 -33.63
N ASN A 100 20.76 4.14 -34.79
CA ASN A 100 22.16 4.53 -34.99
C ASN A 100 22.37 6.05 -34.88
N ASN A 101 21.35 6.80 -34.46
CA ASN A 101 21.40 8.23 -34.32
C ASN A 101 21.26 8.62 -32.84
N PHE A 102 21.80 9.80 -32.52
CA PHE A 102 21.79 10.35 -31.16
C PHE A 102 21.19 11.76 -31.20
N ILE A 103 20.64 12.21 -30.09
CA ILE A 103 20.15 13.60 -29.96
C ILE A 103 21.08 14.42 -29.06
N SER A 104 21.10 15.73 -29.22
CA SER A 104 21.73 16.67 -28.29
C SER A 104 20.81 17.87 -28.12
N ILE A 105 20.60 18.27 -26.88
CA ILE A 105 19.78 19.44 -26.54
C ILE A 105 20.70 20.65 -26.42
N SER A 106 20.29 21.78 -27.01
CA SER A 106 21.01 23.04 -26.82
C SER A 106 20.71 23.60 -25.45
N TYR A 107 21.66 23.43 -24.53
CA TYR A 107 21.65 24.08 -23.22
C TYR A 107 22.12 25.54 -23.31
N PRO A 108 21.72 26.40 -22.35
CA PRO A 108 20.80 26.12 -21.25
C PRO A 108 19.34 26.00 -21.72
N LEU A 109 18.56 25.13 -21.08
CA LEU A 109 17.11 25.03 -21.26
C LEU A 109 16.38 25.49 -20.00
N GLN A 110 15.15 25.96 -20.15
CA GLN A 110 14.29 26.33 -19.03
C GLN A 110 13.20 25.30 -18.84
N THR A 111 12.89 25.02 -17.58
CA THR A 111 11.83 24.14 -17.14
C THR A 111 10.99 24.82 -16.07
N THR A 112 9.72 24.40 -15.95
CA THR A 112 8.82 24.80 -14.87
C THR A 112 8.46 23.62 -13.98
N LEU A 113 8.43 23.85 -12.66
CA LEU A 113 7.83 22.96 -11.66
C LEU A 113 6.30 23.15 -11.61
N GLN A 114 5.59 22.29 -10.88
CA GLN A 114 4.14 22.37 -10.67
C GLN A 114 3.67 23.72 -10.08
N ASP A 115 4.47 24.34 -9.22
CA ASP A 115 4.17 25.64 -8.60
C ASP A 115 4.41 26.84 -9.55
N GLY A 116 4.88 26.59 -10.77
CA GLY A 116 5.23 27.61 -11.76
C GLY A 116 6.64 28.18 -11.62
N THR A 117 7.43 27.70 -10.65
CA THR A 117 8.84 28.10 -10.50
C THR A 117 9.63 27.69 -11.73
N ILE A 118 10.33 28.66 -12.33
CA ILE A 118 11.21 28.45 -13.48
C ILE A 118 12.62 28.17 -12.98
N PHE A 119 13.24 27.11 -13.48
CA PHE A 119 14.66 26.84 -13.27
C PHE A 119 15.39 26.56 -14.58
N THR A 120 16.70 26.79 -14.57
CA THR A 120 17.56 26.62 -15.73
C THR A 120 18.38 25.34 -15.56
N VAL A 121 18.40 24.53 -16.61
CA VAL A 121 19.18 23.30 -16.70
C VAL A 121 20.30 23.51 -17.72
N ASN A 122 21.53 23.12 -17.39
CA ASN A 122 22.71 23.47 -18.17
C ASN A 122 23.41 22.29 -18.88
N ASN A 123 23.01 21.06 -18.59
CA ASN A 123 23.60 19.83 -19.15
C ASN A 123 22.67 18.62 -18.97
N ASN A 124 23.01 17.48 -19.56
CA ASN A 124 22.22 16.24 -19.46
C ASN A 124 22.15 15.73 -18.02
N ALA A 125 23.20 15.91 -17.22
CA ALA A 125 23.21 15.45 -15.82
C ALA A 125 22.21 16.24 -14.95
N GLU A 126 22.19 17.57 -15.07
CA GLU A 126 21.20 18.44 -14.41
C GLU A 126 19.79 18.14 -14.90
N LEU A 127 19.61 17.85 -16.20
CA LEU A 127 18.31 17.48 -16.75
C LEU A 127 17.84 16.16 -16.12
N LYS A 128 18.67 15.13 -16.14
CA LYS A 128 18.34 13.83 -15.55
C LYS A 128 17.97 13.96 -14.08
N LEU A 129 18.77 14.68 -13.29
CA LEU A 129 18.49 14.90 -11.86
C LEU A 129 17.14 15.58 -11.63
N ALA A 130 16.82 16.60 -12.44
CA ALA A 130 15.55 17.30 -12.33
C ALA A 130 14.35 16.40 -12.65
N ILE A 131 14.46 15.57 -13.69
CA ILE A 131 13.39 14.65 -14.08
C ILE A 131 13.27 13.50 -13.08
N ASP A 132 14.39 12.92 -12.62
CA ASP A 132 14.42 11.87 -11.62
C ASP A 132 13.74 12.32 -10.32
N ALA A 133 14.12 13.49 -9.80
CA ALA A 133 13.56 14.04 -8.57
C ALA A 133 12.03 14.23 -8.70
N CYS A 134 11.60 14.78 -9.83
CA CYS A 134 10.20 14.95 -10.17
C CYS A 134 9.47 13.59 -10.24
N SER A 135 9.97 12.62 -11.01
CA SER A 135 9.33 11.31 -11.12
C SER A 135 9.15 10.62 -9.77
N LYS A 136 10.14 10.74 -8.87
CA LYS A 136 10.09 10.18 -7.52
C LYS A 136 9.03 10.88 -6.66
N GLU A 137 8.87 12.19 -6.78
CA GLU A 137 7.80 12.94 -6.10
C GLU A 137 6.40 12.55 -6.60
N ASP A 138 6.21 12.43 -7.92
CA ASP A 138 4.94 11.97 -8.53
C ASP A 138 4.59 10.55 -8.04
N ILE A 139 5.57 9.63 -7.99
CA ILE A 139 5.38 8.27 -7.46
C ILE A 139 4.98 8.31 -5.98
N ILE A 140 5.69 9.08 -5.14
CA ILE A 140 5.36 9.23 -3.72
C ILE A 140 3.93 9.76 -3.54
N GLY A 141 3.55 10.76 -4.32
CA GLY A 141 2.19 11.32 -4.31
C GLY A 141 1.13 10.30 -4.69
N ASN A 142 1.34 9.56 -5.78
CA ASN A 142 0.42 8.53 -6.26
C ASN A 142 0.28 7.36 -5.27
N CYS A 143 1.38 6.90 -4.67
CA CYS A 143 1.35 5.88 -3.63
C CYS A 143 0.63 6.39 -2.37
N GLY A 144 0.88 7.64 -1.96
CA GLY A 144 0.17 8.28 -0.84
C GLY A 144 -1.34 8.35 -1.08
N TRP A 145 -1.76 8.72 -2.29
CA TRP A 145 -3.17 8.70 -2.68
C TRP A 145 -3.75 7.29 -2.72
N SER A 146 -3.00 6.31 -3.25
CA SER A 146 -3.46 4.92 -3.31
C SER A 146 -3.64 4.30 -1.92
N LEU A 147 -2.77 4.66 -0.97
CA LEU A 147 -2.83 4.19 0.42
C LEU A 147 -3.99 4.84 1.21
N ALA A 148 -4.11 6.16 1.15
CA ALA A 148 -4.95 6.95 2.07
C ALA A 148 -6.00 7.86 1.40
N GLY A 149 -5.96 8.03 0.07
CA GLY A 149 -6.84 8.90 -0.72
C GLY A 149 -8.18 8.26 -1.09
N ASN A 150 -8.82 7.60 -0.13
CA ASN A 150 -10.07 6.89 -0.40
C ASN A 150 -11.27 7.85 -0.35
N LEU A 151 -12.17 7.74 -1.34
CA LEU A 151 -13.42 8.52 -1.36
C LEU A 151 -14.43 8.04 -0.31
N ILE A 152 -14.27 6.79 0.13
CA ILE A 152 -15.02 6.14 1.19
C ILE A 152 -14.06 5.65 2.28
N PRO A 153 -14.49 5.47 3.53
CA PRO A 153 -13.63 4.93 4.58
C PRO A 153 -13.13 3.53 4.22
N CYS A 154 -11.82 3.30 4.35
CA CYS A 154 -11.19 2.00 4.13
C CYS A 154 -10.14 1.73 5.22
N GLY A 155 -9.87 0.45 5.45
CA GLY A 155 -8.74 -0.05 6.22
C GLY A 155 -7.92 -1.05 5.41
N TRP A 156 -6.73 -1.35 5.92
CA TRP A 156 -5.81 -2.33 5.36
C TRP A 156 -5.61 -3.46 6.37
N GLU A 157 -6.25 -4.60 6.15
CA GLU A 157 -6.15 -5.78 7.01
C GLU A 157 -4.86 -6.56 6.72
N VAL A 158 -4.20 -7.05 7.78
CA VAL A 158 -3.18 -8.08 7.69
C VAL A 158 -3.86 -9.46 7.70
N PRO A 159 -3.91 -10.20 6.58
CA PRO A 159 -4.57 -11.49 6.53
C PRO A 159 -3.76 -12.58 7.25
N PHE A 160 -4.42 -13.69 7.56
CA PHE A 160 -3.72 -14.92 7.95
C PHE A 160 -3.24 -15.69 6.71
N ILE A 161 -1.94 -15.92 6.59
CA ILE A 161 -1.32 -16.66 5.47
C ILE A 161 -0.61 -17.93 5.98
N ASP A 162 -1.02 -19.07 5.43
CA ASP A 162 -0.45 -20.36 5.80
C ASP A 162 1.05 -20.44 5.47
N GLY A 163 1.85 -20.90 6.43
CA GLY A 163 3.30 -21.04 6.27
C GLY A 163 4.09 -19.73 6.42
N GLN A 164 3.44 -18.60 6.71
CA GLN A 164 4.08 -17.32 6.99
C GLN A 164 4.02 -16.93 8.47
N ASN A 165 4.71 -15.84 8.83
CA ASN A 165 4.57 -15.24 10.15
C ASN A 165 3.21 -14.54 10.25
N ASN A 166 2.38 -14.97 11.22
CA ASN A 166 1.02 -14.46 11.44
C ASN A 166 0.90 -13.68 12.77
N ASP A 167 2.00 -13.14 13.30
CA ASP A 167 2.00 -12.43 14.60
C ASP A 167 1.08 -11.22 14.61
N PHE A 168 0.81 -10.64 13.44
CA PHE A 168 -0.06 -9.48 13.24
C PHE A 168 -1.34 -9.78 12.46
N ALA A 169 -1.65 -11.05 12.21
CA ALA A 169 -2.87 -11.39 11.47
C ALA A 169 -4.12 -10.86 12.20
N GLY A 170 -5.03 -10.26 11.43
CA GLY A 170 -6.24 -9.59 11.91
C GLY A 170 -6.01 -8.16 12.42
N ALA A 171 -4.79 -7.63 12.29
CA ALA A 171 -4.55 -6.20 12.50
C ALA A 171 -5.11 -5.38 11.34
N VAL A 172 -5.66 -4.20 11.63
CA VAL A 172 -6.18 -3.28 10.62
C VAL A 172 -5.45 -1.95 10.71
N LEU A 173 -4.90 -1.50 9.59
CA LEU A 173 -4.24 -0.20 9.45
C LEU A 173 -5.20 0.79 8.77
N THR A 174 -5.45 1.93 9.43
CA THR A 174 -6.19 3.07 8.88
C THR A 174 -5.23 4.22 8.65
N THR A 175 -5.23 4.82 7.47
CA THR A 175 -4.25 5.85 7.07
C THR A 175 -4.94 7.13 6.59
N ASN A 176 -4.38 8.28 6.94
CA ASN A 176 -4.86 9.60 6.53
C ASN A 176 -3.85 10.31 5.64
N LEU A 177 -4.32 11.12 4.68
CA LEU A 177 -3.49 11.88 3.73
C LEU A 177 -2.53 12.88 4.39
N ASP A 178 -2.75 13.24 5.65
CA ASP A 178 -1.84 14.10 6.41
C ASP A 178 -0.60 13.37 6.96
N GLY A 179 -0.45 12.08 6.64
CA GLY A 179 0.66 11.23 7.07
C GLY A 179 0.43 10.58 8.44
N THR A 180 -0.75 10.71 9.04
CA THR A 180 -1.11 9.99 10.27
C THR A 180 -1.72 8.62 9.98
N MET A 181 -1.60 7.71 10.94
CA MET A 181 -2.21 6.37 10.87
C MET A 181 -2.59 5.83 12.24
N GLU A 182 -3.47 4.84 12.22
CA GLU A 182 -3.88 4.04 13.36
C GLU A 182 -3.75 2.55 13.02
N LEU A 183 -3.25 1.74 13.94
CA LEU A 183 -3.28 0.29 13.87
C LEU A 183 -4.19 -0.24 14.96
N TYR A 184 -5.27 -0.91 14.59
CA TYR A 184 -6.08 -1.70 15.51
C TYR A 184 -5.55 -3.13 15.57
N HIS A 185 -5.12 -3.59 16.74
CA HIS A 185 -4.65 -4.97 16.94
C HIS A 185 -4.82 -5.39 18.40
N GLN A 186 -5.24 -6.64 18.64
CA GLN A 186 -5.42 -7.19 20.00
C GLN A 186 -6.28 -6.29 20.92
N ASN A 187 -7.37 -5.75 20.37
CA ASN A 187 -8.30 -4.85 21.08
C ASN A 187 -7.63 -3.58 21.64
N GLN A 188 -6.59 -3.08 20.97
CA GLN A 188 -5.91 -1.81 21.27
C GLN A 188 -5.70 -1.02 19.97
N ILE A 189 -5.62 0.30 20.08
CA ILE A 189 -5.29 1.22 18.98
C ILE A 189 -3.89 1.78 19.22
N TYR A 190 -3.04 1.72 18.20
CA TYR A 190 -1.70 2.28 18.19
C TYR A 190 -1.65 3.43 17.18
N TYR A 191 -1.27 4.62 17.64
CA TYR A 191 -1.18 5.82 16.80
C TYR A 191 0.23 5.98 16.24
N GLY A 192 0.32 6.37 14.97
CA GLY A 192 1.58 6.51 14.27
C GLY A 192 1.53 7.46 13.08
N THR A 193 2.65 7.48 12.36
CA THR A 193 2.82 8.22 11.12
C THR A 193 3.37 7.32 10.02
N TRP A 194 3.14 7.72 8.78
CA TRP A 194 3.79 7.13 7.61
C TRP A 194 4.38 8.17 6.66
N SER A 195 5.28 7.69 5.82
CA SER A 195 5.64 8.35 4.57
C SER A 195 6.14 7.33 3.54
N PHE A 196 5.96 7.66 2.26
CA PHE A 196 6.73 7.00 1.20
C PHE A 196 8.02 7.79 0.95
N LEU A 197 9.11 7.08 0.75
CA LEU A 197 10.41 7.69 0.48
C LEU A 197 11.26 6.77 -0.39
N PHE A 198 12.15 7.35 -1.18
CA PHE A 198 13.17 6.60 -1.90
C PHE A 198 14.43 6.50 -1.04
N ILE A 199 14.95 5.29 -0.87
CA ILE A 199 16.33 5.06 -0.43
C ILE A 199 17.07 4.52 -1.64
N GLU A 200 18.06 5.28 -2.12
CA GLU A 200 18.70 5.05 -3.41
C GLU A 200 17.66 5.09 -4.55
N ASN A 201 17.33 3.94 -5.15
CA ASN A 201 16.35 3.80 -6.23
C ASN A 201 15.14 2.93 -5.87
N ASN A 202 15.06 2.41 -4.64
CA ASN A 202 13.93 1.59 -4.22
C ASN A 202 12.94 2.43 -3.41
N LEU A 203 11.65 2.19 -3.62
CA LEU A 203 10.56 2.84 -2.89
C LEU A 203 10.34 2.12 -1.55
N PHE A 204 10.28 2.89 -0.48
CA PHE A 204 10.02 2.40 0.87
C PHE A 204 8.77 3.04 1.46
N PHE A 205 8.01 2.24 2.23
CA PHE A 205 6.97 2.68 3.14
C PHE A 205 7.56 2.75 4.55
N ASN A 206 7.78 3.97 5.05
CA ASN A 206 8.18 4.19 6.43
C ASN A 206 6.94 4.14 7.33
N VAL A 207 7.01 3.32 8.38
CA VAL A 207 5.98 3.21 9.40
C VAL A 207 6.59 3.58 10.75
N ASN A 208 5.90 4.40 11.53
CA ASN A 208 6.34 4.78 12.86
C ASN A 208 5.17 4.95 13.84
N PHE A 209 4.92 3.94 14.66
CA PHE A 209 4.02 3.97 15.80
C PHE A 209 4.70 4.48 17.05
N SER A 210 3.95 5.24 17.84
CA SER A 210 4.39 5.71 19.15
C SER A 210 4.49 4.57 20.18
N GLY A 211 5.40 4.73 21.13
CA GLY A 211 5.60 3.80 22.24
C GLY A 211 6.61 2.69 21.97
N ILE A 212 6.79 1.82 22.96
CA ILE A 212 7.81 0.75 22.98
C ILE A 212 7.21 -0.65 23.10
N SER A 213 5.90 -0.78 22.83
CA SER A 213 5.24 -2.09 22.85
C SER A 213 5.81 -3.00 21.75
N ALA A 214 5.73 -4.32 21.94
CA ALA A 214 6.16 -5.27 20.91
C ALA A 214 5.42 -5.06 19.58
N VAL A 215 4.16 -4.61 19.63
CA VAL A 215 3.38 -4.27 18.44
C VAL A 215 3.94 -3.03 17.75
N SER A 216 4.14 -1.94 18.49
CA SER A 216 4.70 -0.68 17.96
C SER A 216 6.09 -0.93 17.34
N THR A 217 7.01 -1.53 18.10
CA THR A 217 8.39 -1.75 17.63
C THR A 217 8.48 -2.79 16.54
N GLY A 218 7.57 -3.78 16.52
CA GLY A 218 7.46 -4.78 15.45
C GLY A 218 6.96 -4.22 14.12
N TRP A 219 6.40 -3.01 14.12
CA TRP A 219 5.98 -2.30 12.90
C TRP A 219 6.93 -1.20 12.45
N ASN A 220 7.75 -0.65 13.34
CA ASN A 220 8.57 0.56 13.09
C ASN A 220 9.79 0.29 12.20
N PHE A 221 9.58 0.18 10.90
CA PHE A 221 10.61 -0.06 9.90
C PHE A 221 10.39 0.78 8.64
N ASN A 222 11.45 0.87 7.82
CA ASN A 222 11.34 1.21 6.41
C ASN A 222 11.10 -0.09 5.66
N TYR A 223 9.90 -0.30 5.15
CA TYR A 223 9.60 -1.47 4.35
C TYR A 223 9.82 -1.20 2.88
N GLU A 224 10.59 -2.05 2.21
CA GLU A 224 10.67 -2.05 0.75
C GLU A 224 9.32 -2.45 0.17
N ILE A 225 8.81 -1.67 -0.80
CA ILE A 225 7.60 -2.01 -1.54
C ILE A 225 7.92 -3.10 -2.54
N LEU A 226 7.32 -4.28 -2.38
CA LEU A 226 7.44 -5.38 -3.34
C LEU A 226 6.34 -5.27 -4.40
N THR A 227 5.11 -5.05 -3.94
CA THR A 227 3.90 -4.90 -4.75
C THR A 227 3.02 -3.85 -4.11
N MET A 228 2.39 -2.99 -4.92
CA MET A 228 1.36 -2.06 -4.47
C MET A 228 0.37 -1.88 -5.62
N ASP A 229 -0.82 -2.43 -5.45
CA ASP A 229 -1.96 -2.17 -6.31
C ASP A 229 -3.11 -1.56 -5.50
N GLU A 230 -4.30 -1.43 -6.12
CA GLU A 230 -5.45 -0.79 -5.49
C GLU A 230 -5.94 -1.53 -4.23
N ASN A 231 -5.79 -2.86 -4.17
CA ASN A 231 -6.38 -3.72 -3.15
C ASN A 231 -5.35 -4.49 -2.32
N VAL A 232 -4.12 -4.62 -2.80
CA VAL A 232 -3.07 -5.42 -2.16
C VAL A 232 -1.75 -4.64 -2.11
N ILE A 233 -1.15 -4.64 -0.92
CA ILE A 233 0.20 -4.13 -0.70
C ILE A 233 1.04 -5.25 -0.11
N GLU A 234 2.22 -5.49 -0.69
CA GLU A 234 3.24 -6.38 -0.14
C GLU A 234 4.50 -5.58 0.19
N ILE A 235 4.88 -5.62 1.46
CA ILE A 235 5.98 -4.84 2.02
C ILE A 235 6.98 -5.74 2.75
N LYS A 236 8.27 -5.41 2.70
CA LYS A 236 9.33 -6.24 3.27
C LYS A 236 10.30 -5.45 4.14
N ALA A 237 10.58 -5.97 5.34
CA ALA A 237 11.67 -5.50 6.20
C ALA A 237 12.31 -6.69 6.94
N ASN A 238 13.65 -6.73 7.02
CA ASN A 238 14.40 -7.75 7.78
C ASN A 238 13.98 -9.21 7.47
N ASN A 239 13.71 -9.53 6.20
CA ASN A 239 13.18 -10.81 5.71
C ASN A 239 11.73 -11.17 6.13
N ILE A 240 11.02 -10.26 6.79
CA ILE A 240 9.60 -10.39 7.06
C ILE A 240 8.84 -9.69 5.92
N VAL A 241 8.00 -10.44 5.23
CA VAL A 241 7.03 -9.92 4.28
C VAL A 241 5.70 -9.75 5.02
N LYS A 242 5.02 -8.62 4.79
CA LYS A 242 3.64 -8.40 5.22
C LYS A 242 2.80 -8.11 3.99
N THR A 243 1.67 -8.78 3.92
CA THR A 243 0.61 -8.48 2.95
C THR A 243 -0.44 -7.65 3.68
N LEU A 244 -0.95 -6.63 3.01
CA LEU A 244 -2.08 -5.83 3.45
C LEU A 244 -3.16 -5.93 2.38
N ILE A 245 -4.39 -6.24 2.79
CA ILE A 245 -5.55 -6.32 1.91
C ILE A 245 -6.47 -5.15 2.26
N LYS A 246 -6.84 -4.37 1.26
CA LYS A 246 -7.75 -3.26 1.43
C LYS A 246 -9.16 -3.77 1.64
N ASP A 247 -9.83 -3.22 2.64
CA ASP A 247 -11.26 -3.40 2.87
C ASP A 247 -11.91 -2.04 3.07
N CYS A 248 -13.02 -1.80 2.40
CA CYS A 248 -13.68 -0.51 2.33
C CYS A 248 -15.12 -0.63 2.78
N LYS A 249 -15.64 0.44 3.37
CA LYS A 249 -17.05 0.53 3.72
C LYS A 249 -17.92 0.20 2.52
N ASP A 250 -18.90 -0.68 2.70
CA ASP A 250 -19.92 -0.95 1.70
C ASP A 250 -20.71 0.32 1.34
N ASP A 251 -21.04 0.47 0.05
CA ASP A 251 -21.90 1.54 -0.47
C ASP A 251 -23.36 1.31 -0.05
N GLU A 252 -23.76 0.05 0.15
CA GLU A 252 -25.07 -0.31 0.65
C GLU A 252 -25.16 -0.18 2.17
N GLU A 253 -26.28 0.36 2.64
CA GLU A 253 -26.60 0.45 4.06
C GLU A 253 -27.52 -0.70 4.43
N TYR A 254 -27.11 -1.48 5.44
CA TYR A 254 -27.87 -2.61 5.95
C TYR A 254 -28.45 -2.30 7.33
N GLU A 255 -29.56 -2.92 7.68
CA GLU A 255 -30.12 -2.94 9.02
C GLU A 255 -30.04 -4.34 9.64
N ILE A 256 -30.13 -4.41 10.98
CA ILE A 256 -30.10 -5.68 11.69
C ILE A 256 -31.28 -6.55 11.25
N GLY A 257 -30.99 -7.78 10.82
CA GLY A 257 -31.96 -8.74 10.29
C GLY A 257 -32.04 -8.79 8.76
N ASP A 258 -31.41 -7.85 8.05
CA ASP A 258 -31.32 -7.88 6.59
C ASP A 258 -30.42 -9.02 6.10
N LEU A 259 -30.60 -9.40 4.82
CA LEU A 259 -29.64 -10.25 4.13
C LEU A 259 -28.38 -9.43 3.80
N GLY A 260 -27.21 -9.98 4.16
CA GLY A 260 -25.93 -9.39 3.81
C GLY A 260 -25.44 -9.78 2.41
N PRO A 261 -24.26 -9.27 2.00
CA PRO A 261 -23.69 -9.51 0.67
C PRO A 261 -23.46 -10.99 0.33
N ASN A 262 -23.37 -11.89 1.31
CA ASN A 262 -23.08 -13.31 1.11
C ASN A 262 -24.23 -14.21 1.57
N ASP A 263 -25.47 -13.73 1.40
CA ASP A 263 -26.71 -14.42 1.79
C ASP A 263 -26.79 -14.76 3.30
N GLY A 264 -25.90 -14.18 4.11
CA GLY A 264 -25.96 -14.23 5.56
C GLY A 264 -26.98 -13.23 6.11
N ILE A 265 -27.06 -13.15 7.44
CA ILE A 265 -27.96 -12.20 8.12
C ILE A 265 -27.15 -11.20 8.94
N ILE A 266 -27.47 -9.92 8.82
CA ILE A 266 -26.82 -8.88 9.60
C ILE A 266 -27.24 -8.99 11.08
N ALA A 267 -26.29 -9.35 11.95
CA ALA A 267 -26.54 -9.47 13.39
C ALA A 267 -26.17 -8.22 14.17
N TYR A 268 -25.30 -7.37 13.63
CA TYR A 268 -24.82 -6.18 14.31
C TYR A 268 -24.38 -5.12 13.30
N LYS A 269 -24.61 -3.85 13.66
CA LYS A 269 -24.24 -2.66 12.90
C LYS A 269 -23.63 -1.64 13.86
N LYS A 270 -22.45 -1.12 13.53
CA LYS A 270 -21.87 0.06 14.20
C LYS A 270 -22.55 1.34 13.71
N SER A 271 -22.44 2.39 14.52
CA SER A 271 -22.84 3.74 14.12
C SER A 271 -21.95 4.32 13.01
N GLU A 272 -20.70 3.88 12.93
CA GLU A 272 -19.72 4.36 11.96
C GLU A 272 -18.71 3.26 11.57
N PHE A 273 -18.17 3.36 10.36
CA PHE A 273 -17.08 2.52 9.89
C PHE A 273 -15.80 2.86 10.67
N SER A 274 -15.24 1.87 11.35
CA SER A 274 -14.05 2.03 12.19
C SER A 274 -13.35 0.69 12.34
N ASN A 275 -12.03 0.68 12.54
CA ASN A 275 -11.24 -0.56 12.65
C ASN A 275 -11.46 -1.53 11.46
N GLY A 276 -11.72 -1.00 10.27
CA GLY A 276 -11.87 -1.77 9.03
C GLY A 276 -13.26 -2.34 8.77
N TRP A 277 -14.29 -2.05 9.58
CA TRP A 277 -15.62 -2.63 9.36
C TRP A 277 -16.76 -1.85 10.02
N GLN A 278 -17.99 -2.08 9.55
CA GLN A 278 -19.22 -1.52 10.12
C GLN A 278 -20.26 -2.58 10.49
N TYR A 279 -20.32 -3.71 9.78
CA TYR A 279 -21.34 -4.74 9.92
C TYR A 279 -20.77 -6.09 10.38
N ILE A 280 -21.62 -6.88 11.04
CA ILE A 280 -21.39 -8.31 11.27
C ILE A 280 -22.46 -9.09 10.52
N GLU A 281 -22.03 -9.84 9.51
CA GLU A 281 -22.86 -10.81 8.79
C GLU A 281 -22.65 -12.21 9.37
N VAL A 282 -23.75 -12.90 9.65
CA VAL A 282 -23.75 -14.28 10.17
C VAL A 282 -24.02 -15.25 9.05
N ALA A 283 -23.23 -16.32 8.97
CA ALA A 283 -23.40 -17.35 7.96
C ALA A 283 -24.82 -17.95 7.94
N PRO A 284 -25.34 -18.35 6.76
CA PRO A 284 -26.71 -18.84 6.62
C PRO A 284 -26.96 -20.20 7.27
N THR A 285 -25.91 -21.03 7.47
CA THR A 285 -26.02 -22.37 8.04
C THR A 285 -24.94 -22.69 9.08
N ASP A 286 -25.25 -23.60 10.00
CA ASP A 286 -24.29 -24.10 10.99
C ASP A 286 -23.11 -24.79 10.33
N PHE A 287 -21.95 -24.69 11.00
CA PHE A 287 -20.75 -25.41 10.63
C PHE A 287 -20.68 -26.79 11.30
N PRO A 288 -19.84 -27.71 10.77
CA PRO A 288 -19.58 -28.99 11.42
C PRO A 288 -19.18 -28.83 12.89
N THR A 289 -19.62 -29.76 13.73
CA THR A 289 -19.20 -29.82 15.13
C THR A 289 -17.75 -30.26 15.22
N GLU A 290 -16.89 -29.32 15.57
CA GLU A 290 -15.43 -29.48 15.65
C GLU A 290 -14.90 -28.91 16.97
N GLU A 291 -13.69 -29.33 17.33
CA GLU A 291 -13.02 -28.85 18.54
C GLU A 291 -12.62 -27.38 18.39
N TRP A 292 -12.76 -26.63 19.47
CA TRP A 292 -12.36 -25.23 19.59
C TRP A 292 -10.82 -25.08 19.58
N GLY A 293 -10.11 -26.03 20.18
CA GLY A 293 -8.65 -26.04 20.22
C GLY A 293 -8.08 -26.92 21.33
N CYS A 294 -6.78 -26.78 21.58
CA CYS A 294 -6.06 -27.63 22.53
C CYS A 294 -6.45 -27.37 23.99
N MET A 295 -6.93 -28.42 24.67
CA MET A 295 -7.13 -28.39 26.11
C MET A 295 -5.81 -28.29 26.88
N ASN A 296 -5.87 -27.76 28.10
CA ASN A 296 -4.73 -27.56 29.00
C ASN A 296 -3.62 -26.67 28.43
N SER A 297 -3.91 -25.93 27.36
CA SER A 297 -3.00 -24.98 26.71
C SER A 297 -3.59 -23.59 26.81
N ASN A 298 -2.79 -22.61 27.25
CA ASN A 298 -3.19 -21.21 27.22
C ASN A 298 -2.94 -20.65 25.81
N ILE A 299 -3.99 -20.18 25.14
CA ILE A 299 -3.85 -19.49 23.86
C ILE A 299 -3.81 -17.98 24.17
N THR A 300 -2.61 -17.46 24.42
CA THR A 300 -2.38 -16.04 24.74
C THR A 300 -3.00 -15.15 23.65
N ASN A 301 -3.78 -14.14 24.05
CA ASN A 301 -4.51 -13.19 23.20
C ASN A 301 -5.77 -13.75 22.51
N ALA A 302 -6.27 -14.92 22.92
CA ALA A 302 -7.58 -15.43 22.50
C ALA A 302 -8.70 -15.19 23.54
N GLN A 303 -8.44 -14.39 24.59
CA GLN A 303 -9.37 -14.14 25.70
C GLN A 303 -10.27 -12.91 25.49
N PHE A 304 -10.16 -12.23 24.35
CA PHE A 304 -10.94 -11.03 24.09
C PHE A 304 -12.42 -11.39 23.93
N SER A 305 -13.30 -10.61 24.56
CA SER A 305 -14.74 -10.81 24.54
C SER A 305 -15.49 -9.70 23.80
N GLN A 306 -14.82 -8.59 23.53
CA GLN A 306 -15.39 -7.38 22.96
C GLN A 306 -15.90 -7.61 21.53
N ILE A 307 -16.87 -6.80 21.12
CA ILE A 307 -17.27 -6.73 19.71
C ILE A 307 -16.08 -6.22 18.88
N GLY A 308 -15.81 -6.84 17.74
CA GLY A 308 -14.65 -6.61 16.88
C GLY A 308 -13.43 -7.49 17.16
N THR A 309 -13.54 -8.51 18.03
CA THR A 309 -12.38 -9.33 18.44
C THR A 309 -12.46 -10.80 18.01
N GLY A 310 -13.54 -11.22 17.33
CA GLY A 310 -13.73 -12.59 16.86
C GLY A 310 -12.63 -13.04 15.89
N LEU A 311 -12.31 -12.18 14.92
CA LEU A 311 -11.26 -12.41 13.93
C LEU A 311 -9.90 -12.63 14.60
N GLN A 312 -9.50 -11.68 15.46
CA GLN A 312 -8.23 -11.75 16.19
C GLN A 312 -8.11 -13.04 16.99
N ASN A 313 -9.13 -13.39 17.79
CA ASN A 313 -9.11 -14.60 18.59
C ASN A 313 -9.02 -15.86 17.72
N THR A 314 -9.76 -15.89 16.59
CA THR A 314 -9.77 -17.01 15.65
C THR A 314 -8.39 -17.21 15.03
N TYR A 315 -7.77 -16.15 14.54
CA TYR A 315 -6.40 -16.18 13.99
C TYR A 315 -5.34 -16.49 15.05
N THR A 316 -5.47 -15.98 16.28
CA THR A 316 -4.56 -16.32 17.38
C THR A 316 -4.62 -17.81 17.70
N ASN A 317 -5.82 -18.39 17.76
CA ASN A 317 -6.00 -19.83 17.95
C ASN A 317 -5.42 -20.61 16.76
N LEU A 318 -5.64 -20.16 15.53
CA LEU A 318 -5.06 -20.78 14.34
C LEU A 318 -3.54 -20.76 14.35
N ASN A 319 -2.94 -19.61 14.68
CA ASN A 319 -1.49 -19.41 14.77
C ASN A 319 -0.88 -20.28 15.87
N PHE A 320 -1.56 -20.44 17.01
CA PHE A 320 -1.13 -21.36 18.06
C PHE A 320 -1.00 -22.80 17.51
N HIS A 321 -1.99 -23.28 16.77
CA HIS A 321 -1.97 -24.64 16.22
C HIS A 321 -0.97 -24.83 15.07
N THR A 322 -0.73 -23.80 14.24
CA THR A 322 0.32 -23.89 13.20
C THR A 322 1.73 -23.97 13.78
N ASN A 323 1.94 -23.39 14.96
CA ASN A 323 3.22 -23.42 15.66
C ASN A 323 3.42 -24.71 16.51
N LEU A 324 2.39 -25.55 16.63
CA LEU A 324 2.54 -26.88 17.22
C LEU A 324 3.20 -27.84 16.22
N ASN A 325 4.23 -28.54 16.67
CA ASN A 325 4.97 -29.50 15.87
C ASN A 325 4.04 -30.57 15.26
N ASN A 326 3.80 -30.47 13.95
CA ASN A 326 3.05 -31.44 13.15
C ASN A 326 1.61 -31.69 13.62
N TYR A 327 0.91 -30.70 14.20
CA TYR A 327 -0.47 -30.87 14.71
C TYR A 327 -1.41 -31.58 13.72
N ALA A 328 -1.37 -31.20 12.44
CA ALA A 328 -2.21 -31.79 11.39
C ALA A 328 -2.02 -33.30 11.18
N THR A 329 -0.84 -33.84 11.51
CA THR A 329 -0.54 -35.28 11.40
C THR A 329 -0.41 -35.97 12.76
N ASN A 330 -0.35 -35.20 13.85
CA ASN A 330 -0.28 -35.69 15.21
C ASN A 330 -1.13 -34.82 16.17
N PRO A 331 -2.47 -34.92 16.11
CA PRO A 331 -3.34 -34.12 16.97
C PRO A 331 -3.20 -34.43 18.46
N SER A 332 -2.67 -35.62 18.78
CA SER A 332 -2.41 -36.05 20.17
C SER A 332 -1.46 -35.13 20.95
N ILE A 333 -0.69 -34.29 20.24
CA ILE A 333 0.15 -33.24 20.84
C ILE A 333 -0.66 -32.26 21.71
N CYS A 334 -1.94 -32.07 21.39
CA CYS A 334 -2.85 -31.24 22.19
C CYS A 334 -3.46 -32.01 23.36
N SER A 335 -3.99 -33.20 23.08
CA SER A 335 -4.38 -34.17 24.10
C SER A 335 -4.64 -35.52 23.44
N ASN A 336 -4.54 -36.61 24.20
CA ASN A 336 -4.93 -37.95 23.72
C ASN A 336 -6.41 -38.06 23.28
N GLN A 337 -7.23 -37.07 23.62
CA GLN A 337 -8.64 -36.99 23.27
C GLN A 337 -8.92 -36.07 22.08
N ASN A 338 -7.92 -35.34 21.57
CA ASN A 338 -8.10 -34.43 20.44
C ASN A 338 -8.34 -35.24 19.16
N ASN A 339 -9.44 -34.95 18.48
CA ASN A 339 -9.89 -35.69 17.31
C ASN A 339 -9.30 -35.18 15.97
N GLY A 340 -8.40 -34.20 16.00
CA GLY A 340 -7.76 -33.63 14.81
C GLY A 340 -8.57 -32.56 14.08
N THR A 341 -9.77 -32.23 14.55
CA THR A 341 -10.55 -31.11 14.03
C THR A 341 -10.16 -29.80 14.71
N LEU A 342 -10.31 -28.68 14.00
CA LEU A 342 -10.08 -27.35 14.55
C LEU A 342 -11.01 -26.36 13.87
N ILE A 343 -12.01 -25.88 14.60
CA ILE A 343 -13.05 -25.03 14.01
C ILE A 343 -12.50 -23.70 13.48
N SER A 344 -11.44 -23.14 14.07
CA SER A 344 -10.79 -21.93 13.54
C SER A 344 -10.18 -22.15 12.15
N ARG A 345 -9.70 -23.38 11.85
CA ARG A 345 -9.18 -23.75 10.53
C ARG A 345 -10.32 -23.87 9.53
N THR A 346 -11.40 -24.53 9.92
CA THR A 346 -12.58 -24.72 9.07
C THR A 346 -13.27 -23.40 8.76
N ALA A 347 -13.36 -22.49 9.75
CA ALA A 347 -13.87 -21.13 9.55
C ALA A 347 -13.00 -20.34 8.56
N LYS A 348 -11.68 -20.27 8.77
CA LYS A 348 -10.75 -19.55 7.87
C LYS A 348 -10.77 -20.06 6.43
N ASN A 349 -11.02 -21.35 6.23
CA ASN A 349 -11.08 -21.97 4.91
C ASN A 349 -12.48 -21.95 4.29
N ALA A 350 -13.48 -21.40 4.99
CA ALA A 350 -14.84 -21.36 4.50
C ALA A 350 -14.96 -20.46 3.27
N TYR A 351 -15.78 -20.90 2.33
CA TYR A 351 -16.17 -20.12 1.16
C TYR A 351 -17.69 -20.12 1.08
N ILE A 352 -18.29 -18.98 1.43
CA ILE A 352 -19.74 -18.77 1.46
C ILE A 352 -20.04 -17.57 0.60
N GLY A 353 -20.92 -17.72 -0.38
CA GLY A 353 -21.13 -16.70 -1.41
C GLY A 353 -19.85 -16.50 -2.20
N VAL A 354 -19.27 -15.30 -2.11
CA VAL A 354 -18.02 -14.92 -2.77
C VAL A 354 -16.87 -14.67 -1.78
N SER A 355 -17.15 -14.71 -0.49
CA SER A 355 -16.22 -14.32 0.57
C SER A 355 -15.48 -15.49 1.23
N HIS A 356 -14.26 -15.21 1.69
CA HIS A 356 -13.30 -16.17 2.28
C HIS A 356 -12.72 -15.71 3.63
N ASP A 357 -13.38 -14.77 4.29
CA ASP A 357 -12.94 -14.01 5.48
C ASP A 357 -13.78 -14.37 6.72
N TRP A 358 -14.27 -15.61 6.79
CA TRP A 358 -15.13 -16.07 7.88
C TRP A 358 -14.33 -16.51 9.11
N PHE A 359 -14.84 -16.18 10.29
CA PHE A 359 -14.23 -16.51 11.57
C PHE A 359 -15.28 -16.77 12.66
N ILE A 360 -14.82 -17.23 13.83
CA ILE A 360 -15.71 -17.53 14.95
C ILE A 360 -15.99 -16.22 15.71
N PRO A 361 -17.26 -15.90 16.04
CA PRO A 361 -17.59 -14.69 16.76
C PRO A 361 -17.00 -14.67 18.17
N SER A 362 -16.55 -13.52 18.65
CA SER A 362 -16.22 -13.32 20.07
C SER A 362 -17.47 -13.51 20.94
N LYS A 363 -17.26 -13.65 22.25
CA LYS A 363 -18.36 -13.82 23.20
C LYS A 363 -19.45 -12.76 23.05
N ASN A 364 -19.11 -11.48 23.04
CA ASN A 364 -20.13 -10.43 22.96
C ASN A 364 -20.75 -10.35 21.56
N GLU A 365 -20.04 -10.73 20.51
CA GLU A 365 -20.61 -10.84 19.15
C GLU A 365 -21.63 -11.96 19.09
N LEU A 366 -21.30 -13.14 19.62
CA LEU A 366 -22.24 -14.26 19.72
C LEU A 366 -23.48 -13.89 20.56
N GLN A 367 -23.31 -13.03 21.58
CA GLN A 367 -24.43 -12.49 22.35
C GLN A 367 -25.30 -11.52 21.53
N GLN A 368 -24.73 -10.75 20.61
CA GLN A 368 -25.50 -9.92 19.65
C GLN A 368 -26.27 -10.81 18.68
N ILE A 369 -25.64 -11.85 18.15
CA ILE A 369 -26.31 -12.83 17.27
C ILE A 369 -27.53 -13.44 17.99
N TYR A 370 -27.36 -13.89 19.24
CA TYR A 370 -28.49 -14.36 20.02
C TYR A 370 -29.54 -13.26 20.18
N SER A 371 -29.19 -12.12 20.76
CA SER A 371 -30.18 -11.09 21.14
C SER A 371 -31.00 -10.56 19.96
N ASN A 372 -30.37 -10.46 18.79
CA ASN A 372 -30.96 -9.81 17.63
C ASN A 372 -31.63 -10.79 16.66
N LEU A 373 -31.18 -12.06 16.60
CA LEU A 373 -31.65 -13.01 15.59
C LEU A 373 -32.42 -14.20 16.18
N SER A 374 -31.85 -14.89 17.17
CA SER A 374 -32.38 -16.20 17.60
C SER A 374 -33.81 -16.15 18.18
N PRO A 375 -34.17 -15.25 19.14
CA PRO A 375 -35.53 -15.10 19.64
C PRO A 375 -36.57 -14.72 18.58
N LEU A 376 -36.12 -14.14 17.46
CA LEU A 376 -36.98 -13.78 16.33
C LEU A 376 -37.13 -14.91 15.31
N ASN A 377 -36.50 -16.08 15.56
CA ASN A 377 -36.38 -17.20 14.63
C ASN A 377 -35.68 -16.82 13.31
N LEU A 378 -34.76 -15.85 13.35
CA LEU A 378 -33.89 -15.51 12.23
C LEU A 378 -32.58 -16.31 12.32
N GLY A 379 -32.06 -16.79 11.19
CA GLY A 379 -30.76 -17.50 11.10
C GLY A 379 -30.80 -19.02 11.29
N ASN A 380 -31.97 -19.60 11.58
CA ASN A 380 -32.17 -21.05 11.72
C ASN A 380 -31.16 -21.70 12.69
N PHE A 381 -30.97 -21.09 13.87
CA PHE A 381 -30.10 -21.65 14.90
C PHE A 381 -30.74 -22.89 15.54
N GLU A 382 -29.94 -23.91 15.81
CA GLU A 382 -30.38 -25.05 16.61
C GLU A 382 -30.39 -24.72 18.10
N ASN A 383 -31.25 -25.39 18.86
CA ASN A 383 -31.36 -25.21 20.32
C ASN A 383 -30.20 -25.89 21.05
N ALA A 384 -29.00 -25.34 20.92
CA ALA A 384 -27.76 -25.90 21.45
C ALA A 384 -26.77 -24.81 21.89
N ASN A 385 -25.63 -25.24 22.44
CA ASN A 385 -24.51 -24.36 22.74
C ASN A 385 -23.69 -24.08 21.50
N TYR A 386 -23.33 -22.81 21.29
CA TYR A 386 -22.50 -22.35 20.19
C TYR A 386 -21.17 -21.83 20.71
N TRP A 387 -20.08 -22.19 20.03
CA TRP A 387 -18.75 -21.66 20.31
C TRP A 387 -18.71 -20.16 20.07
N SER A 388 -18.14 -19.44 21.03
CA SER A 388 -17.46 -18.18 20.74
C SER A 388 -15.96 -18.43 20.56
N SER A 389 -15.25 -17.48 19.95
CA SER A 389 -13.80 -17.49 19.83
C SER A 389 -13.09 -17.14 21.13
N THR A 390 -13.81 -16.83 22.21
CA THR A 390 -13.24 -16.35 23.47
C THR A 390 -12.82 -17.52 24.35
N GLU A 391 -11.52 -17.61 24.62
CA GLU A 391 -10.96 -18.54 25.60
C GLU A 391 -11.37 -18.11 27.01
N SER A 392 -11.83 -19.07 27.83
CA SER A 392 -12.11 -18.82 29.25
C SER A 392 -10.91 -19.16 30.13
N ASN A 393 -10.27 -20.30 29.87
CA ASN A 393 -9.08 -20.76 30.56
C ASN A 393 -8.37 -21.82 29.70
N THR A 394 -7.31 -22.42 30.24
CA THR A 394 -6.46 -23.38 29.52
C THR A 394 -7.24 -24.59 28.97
N SER A 395 -8.34 -25.01 29.59
CA SER A 395 -9.11 -26.19 29.18
C SER A 395 -10.47 -25.85 28.55
N ASN A 396 -10.97 -24.62 28.71
CA ASN A 396 -12.35 -24.26 28.34
C ASN A 396 -12.44 -23.01 27.47
N ALA A 397 -13.47 -22.97 26.62
CA ALA A 397 -13.88 -21.80 25.86
C ALA A 397 -15.31 -21.41 26.22
N VAL A 398 -15.68 -20.15 25.94
CA VAL A 398 -17.01 -19.63 26.24
C VAL A 398 -18.00 -20.05 25.15
N VAL A 399 -19.20 -20.46 25.57
CA VAL A 399 -20.32 -20.76 24.69
C VAL A 399 -21.56 -19.96 25.08
N ILE A 400 -22.45 -19.76 24.11
CA ILE A 400 -23.80 -19.22 24.36
C ILE A 400 -24.81 -20.24 23.86
N ASN A 401 -25.81 -20.53 24.70
CA ASN A 401 -26.92 -21.39 24.31
C ASN A 401 -27.92 -20.62 23.44
N MET A 402 -28.11 -21.00 22.18
CA MET A 402 -28.94 -20.24 21.24
C MET A 402 -30.45 -20.31 21.52
N GLN A 403 -30.90 -21.22 22.39
CA GLN A 403 -32.30 -21.26 22.83
C GLN A 403 -32.58 -20.26 23.98
N THR A 404 -31.61 -20.08 24.88
CA THR A 404 -31.83 -19.37 26.16
C THR A 404 -31.01 -18.10 26.32
N GLY A 405 -29.97 -17.92 25.49
CA GLY A 405 -29.02 -16.82 25.59
C GLY A 405 -28.04 -16.95 26.75
N VAL A 406 -28.05 -18.09 27.46
CA VAL A 406 -27.22 -18.31 28.65
C VAL A 406 -25.78 -18.57 28.25
N GLU A 407 -24.87 -17.78 28.82
CA GLU A 407 -23.42 -17.99 28.77
C GLU A 407 -23.01 -19.18 29.64
N SER A 408 -22.13 -20.03 29.14
CA SER A 408 -21.44 -21.05 29.95
C SER A 408 -20.04 -21.33 29.39
N ILE A 409 -19.28 -22.20 30.06
CA ILE A 409 -17.95 -22.61 29.62
C ILE A 409 -17.96 -24.12 29.33
N VAL A 410 -17.29 -24.53 28.26
CA VAL A 410 -17.24 -25.92 27.82
C VAL A 410 -15.79 -26.29 27.46
N ASN A 411 -15.42 -27.54 27.69
CA ASN A 411 -14.11 -28.07 27.32
C ASN A 411 -13.84 -27.84 25.84
N LYS A 412 -12.64 -27.35 25.50
CA LYS A 412 -12.27 -26.98 24.13
C LYS A 412 -12.40 -28.12 23.12
N ASN A 413 -12.38 -29.38 23.57
CA ASN A 413 -12.56 -30.56 22.72
C ASN A 413 -14.00 -31.13 22.70
N SER A 414 -15.01 -30.36 23.12
CA SER A 414 -16.40 -30.85 23.15
C SER A 414 -16.90 -31.24 21.76
N SER A 415 -17.53 -32.42 21.70
CA SER A 415 -18.16 -32.96 20.49
C SER A 415 -19.66 -32.65 20.37
N GLN A 416 -20.17 -31.73 21.20
CA GLN A 416 -21.60 -31.37 21.25
C GLN A 416 -21.85 -29.88 21.01
N THR A 417 -20.80 -29.10 20.80
CA THR A 417 -20.91 -27.65 20.62
C THR A 417 -20.95 -27.31 19.13
N LYS A 418 -21.86 -26.42 18.75
CA LYS A 418 -22.02 -25.96 17.37
C LYS A 418 -21.22 -24.70 17.11
N THR A 419 -21.15 -24.32 15.84
CA THR A 419 -20.52 -23.07 15.43
C THR A 419 -21.38 -22.41 14.36
N ARG A 420 -21.53 -21.10 14.49
CA ARG A 420 -21.94 -20.24 13.39
C ARG A 420 -20.87 -19.17 13.22
N VAL A 421 -20.26 -19.15 12.04
CA VAL A 421 -19.21 -18.18 11.72
C VAL A 421 -19.83 -16.85 11.32
N ILE A 422 -19.03 -15.80 11.46
CA ILE A 422 -19.35 -14.44 11.05
C ILE A 422 -18.23 -13.88 10.19
N ARG A 423 -18.52 -12.78 9.51
CA ARG A 423 -17.53 -11.92 8.87
C ARG A 423 -17.77 -10.45 9.22
N TYR A 424 -16.74 -9.64 9.05
CA TYR A 424 -16.81 -8.19 9.09
C TYR A 424 -16.83 -7.63 7.67
N PHE A 425 -17.49 -6.49 7.46
CA PHE A 425 -17.38 -5.65 6.27
C PHE A 425 -17.93 -4.25 6.56
#